data_AF-A0A0G3V0B5-F1
#
_entry.id   AF-A0A0G3V0B5-F1
#
_cell.length_a   1.000
_cell.length_b   1.000
_cell.length_c   1.000
_cell.angle_alpha   90.00
_cell.angle_beta   90.00
_cell.angle_gamma   90.00
#
_symmetry.space_group_name_H-M   'P 1'
#
loop_
_entity.id
_entity.type
_entity.pdbx_description
1 polymer ?
#
loop_
_entity_poly.entity_id
_entity_poly.type
_entity_poly.pdbx_seq_one_letter_code
_entity_poly.pdbx_strand_id
1 'polypeptide(L)' 'MAWIEGLVNHLAEAHALDPQSISVSESEAEVLLELAGLAAHSSGARTNAPLLCHVLGRARSQGVSLEALSETVRAAVQ' A
#
# COMPACT_ATOMS: atom_id res chain seq x y z
N MET A 1 -4.72 -13.64 2.74
CA MET A 1 -3.60 -12.89 3.34
C MET A 1 -2.43 -13.78 3.81
N ALA A 2 -2.61 -15.08 4.08
CA ALA A 2 -1.56 -15.99 4.58
C ALA A 2 -0.17 -15.92 3.89
N TRP A 3 -0.10 -15.78 2.55
CA TRP A 3 1.19 -15.67 1.86
C TRP A 3 1.95 -14.38 2.23
N ILE A 4 1.27 -13.23 2.25
CA ILE A 4 1.90 -11.95 2.59
C ILE A 4 2.26 -11.89 4.07
N GLU A 5 1.44 -12.48 4.95
CA GLU A 5 1.74 -12.60 6.39
C GLU A 5 3.03 -13.41 6.62
N GLY A 6 3.21 -14.52 5.90
CA GLY A 6 4.45 -15.30 5.95
C GLY A 6 5.66 -14.49 5.49
N LEU A 7 5.52 -13.70 4.42
CA LEU A 7 6.58 -12.83 3.93
C LEU A 7 6.91 -11.69 4.91
N VAL A 8 5.90 -11.09 5.55
CA VAL A 8 6.06 -10.08 6.60
C VAL A 8 6.92 -10.63 7.74
N ASN A 9 6.62 -11.84 8.22
CA ASN A 9 7.41 -12.47 9.27
C ASN A 9 8.86 -12.70 8.84
N HIS A 10 9.08 -13.18 7.62
CA HIS A 10 10.43 -13.40 7.10
C HIS A 10 11.24 -12.11 6.97
N LEU A 11 10.62 -11.03 6.45
CA LEU A 11 11.25 -9.71 6.34
C LEU A 11 11.54 -9.09 7.70
N ALA A 12 10.61 -9.22 8.64
CA ALA A 12 10.75 -8.72 10.00
C ALA A 12 11.94 -9.38 10.71
N GLU A 13 12.05 -10.70 10.61
CA GLU A 13 13.16 -11.46 11.17
C GLU A 13 14.51 -11.09 10.52
N ALA A 14 14.57 -11.07 9.18
CA ALA A 14 15.80 -10.81 8.45
C ALA A 14 16.39 -9.40 8.66
N HIS A 15 15.54 -8.42 9.01
CA HIS A 15 15.92 -7.01 9.12
C HIS A 15 15.68 -6.41 10.51
N ALA A 16 15.37 -7.22 11.51
CA ALA A 16 15.05 -6.79 12.88
C ALA A 16 13.96 -5.68 12.94
N LEU A 17 12.91 -5.85 12.14
CA LEU A 17 11.75 -4.96 12.12
C LEU A 17 10.65 -5.49 13.04
N ASP A 18 9.78 -4.59 13.51
CA ASP A 18 8.52 -5.01 14.13
C ASP A 18 7.56 -5.54 13.04
N PRO A 19 7.12 -6.80 13.07
CA PRO A 19 6.20 -7.34 12.06
C PRO A 19 4.88 -6.57 12.01
N GLN A 20 4.40 -6.00 13.12
CA GLN A 20 3.17 -5.21 13.11
C GLN A 20 3.35 -3.92 12.31
N SER A 21 4.54 -3.32 12.35
CA SER A 21 4.85 -2.07 11.64
C SER A 21 4.87 -2.18 10.11
N ILE A 22 5.02 -3.39 9.57
CA ILE A 22 5.05 -3.68 8.13
C ILE A 22 3.94 -4.63 7.68
N SER A 23 3.06 -5.04 8.61
CA SER A 23 1.87 -5.82 8.31
C SER A 23 0.82 -4.97 7.59
N VAL A 24 -0.03 -5.62 6.81
CA VAL A 24 -1.16 -5.00 6.12
C VAL A 24 -2.42 -5.74 6.57
N SER A 25 -3.33 -5.02 7.21
CA SER A 25 -4.64 -5.58 7.57
C SER A 25 -5.51 -5.82 6.34
N GLU A 26 -6.57 -6.62 6.48
CA GLU A 26 -7.48 -6.93 5.36
C GLU A 26 -8.15 -5.66 4.80
N SER A 27 -8.59 -4.74 5.66
CA SER A 27 -9.18 -3.46 5.24
C SER A 27 -8.16 -2.54 4.55
N GLU A 28 -6.91 -2.51 5.02
CA GLU A 28 -5.84 -1.76 4.35
C GLU A 28 -5.53 -2.36 2.98
N ALA A 29 -5.52 -3.69 2.86
CA ALA A 29 -5.29 -4.38 1.59
C ALA A 29 -6.39 -4.06 0.57
N GLU A 30 -7.66 -4.05 0.97
CA GLU A 30 -8.78 -3.66 0.11
C GLU A 30 -8.59 -2.26 -0.47
N VAL A 31 -8.27 -1.28 0.39
CA VAL A 31 -8.03 0.11 -0.04
C VAL A 31 -6.82 0.20 -0.96
N LEU A 32 -5.70 -0.44 -0.63
CA LEU A 32 -4.49 -0.42 -1.45
C LEU A 32 -4.72 -1.04 -2.84
N LEU A 33 -5.46 -2.15 -2.91
CA LEU A 33 -5.79 -2.82 -4.17
C LEU A 33 -6.76 -1.98 -5.03
N GLU A 34 -7.74 -1.31 -4.41
CA GLU A 34 -8.61 -0.36 -5.10
C GLU A 34 -7.80 0.79 -5.73
N LEU A 35 -6.94 1.44 -4.95
CA LEU A 35 -6.11 2.56 -5.42
C LEU A 35 -5.11 2.12 -6.50
N ALA A 36 -4.51 0.93 -6.36
CA ALA A 36 -3.66 0.35 -7.39
C ALA A 36 -4.42 0.13 -8.70
N GLY A 37 -5.64 -0.40 -8.61
CA GLY A 37 -6.56 -0.51 -9.74
C GLY A 37 -6.81 0.83 -10.40
N LEU A 38 -7.18 1.86 -9.62
CA LEU A 38 -7.43 3.20 -10.12
C LEU A 38 -6.21 3.76 -10.88
N ALA A 39 -5.01 3.65 -10.31
CA ALA A 39 -3.78 4.10 -10.95
C ALA A 39 -3.51 3.40 -12.29
N ALA A 40 -3.70 2.08 -12.35
CA ALA A 40 -3.50 1.33 -13.60
C ALA A 40 -4.51 1.73 -14.69
N HIS A 41 -5.78 1.97 -14.33
CA HIS A 41 -6.82 2.33 -15.30
C HIS A 41 -6.72 3.78 -15.73
N SER A 42 -6.63 4.74 -14.80
CA SER A 42 -6.63 6.18 -15.12
C SER A 42 -5.39 6.61 -15.89
N SER A 43 -4.25 5.94 -15.68
CA SER A 43 -3.01 6.27 -16.41
C SER A 43 -2.81 5.47 -17.70
N GLY A 44 -3.59 4.42 -17.95
CA GLY A 44 -3.37 3.47 -19.04
C GLY A 44 -2.11 2.60 -18.90
N ALA A 45 -1.36 2.72 -17.80
CA ALA A 45 -0.11 1.99 -17.57
C ALA A 45 -0.18 1.14 -16.29
N ARG A 46 -0.22 -0.19 -16.46
CA ARG A 46 -0.27 -1.15 -15.33
C ARG A 46 0.92 -1.03 -14.36
N THR A 47 2.05 -0.51 -14.82
CA THR A 47 3.22 -0.23 -13.98
C THR A 47 2.94 0.79 -12.88
N ASN A 48 1.95 1.65 -13.04
CA ASN A 48 1.64 2.68 -12.05
C ASN A 48 0.95 2.12 -10.80
N ALA A 49 0.32 0.94 -10.87
CA ALA A 49 -0.24 0.26 -9.70
C ALA A 49 0.81 0.01 -8.60
N PRO A 50 1.90 -0.77 -8.85
CA PRO A 50 2.92 -1.00 -7.83
C PRO A 50 3.71 0.26 -7.46
N LEU A 51 3.91 1.20 -8.40
CA LEU A 51 4.60 2.46 -8.12
C LEU A 51 3.78 3.35 -7.17
N LEU A 52 2.46 3.44 -7.37
CA LEU A 52 1.59 4.14 -6.43
C LEU A 52 1.66 3.50 -5.04
N CYS A 53 1.51 2.18 -4.91
CA CYS A 53 1.61 1.50 -3.62
C CYS A 53 2.94 1.80 -2.90
N HIS A 54 4.05 1.87 -3.64
CA HIS A 54 5.35 2.24 -3.07
C HIS A 54 5.37 3.70 -2.55
N VAL A 55 4.83 4.65 -3.32
CA VAL A 55 4.72 6.06 -2.91
C VAL A 55 3.82 6.21 -1.68
N LEU A 56 2.69 5.52 -1.65
CA LEU A 56 1.78 5.50 -0.51
C LEU A 56 2.46 4.96 0.75
N GLY A 57 3.21 3.85 0.63
CA GLY A 57 4.01 3.31 1.74
C GLY A 57 5.03 4.33 2.28
N ARG A 58 5.68 5.10 1.41
CA ARG A 58 6.62 6.16 1.82
C ARG A 58 5.95 7.36 2.48
N ALA A 59 4.72 7.69 2.10
CA ALA A 59 3.97 8.76 2.76
C ALA A 59 3.41 8.30 4.11
N ARG A 60 2.97 7.03 4.19
CA ARG A 60 2.51 6.40 5.43
C ARG A 60 3.61 6.35 6.49
N SER A 61 4.85 6.06 6.09
CA SER A 61 6.01 6.09 7.00
C SER A 61 6.37 7.49 7.50
N GLN A 62 5.85 8.55 6.87
CA GLN A 62 5.95 9.94 7.36
C GLN A 62 4.76 10.36 8.24
N GLY A 63 3.85 9.42 8.57
CA GLY A 63 2.74 9.65 9.51
C GLY A 63 1.41 10.00 8.86
N VAL A 64 1.29 10.01 7.52
CA VAL A 64 0.01 10.27 6.85
C VAL A 64 -0.93 9.06 7.00
N SER A 65 -2.22 9.27 7.22
CA SER A 65 -3.20 8.18 7.29
C SER A 65 -3.50 7.57 5.92
N LEU A 66 -3.75 6.25 5.85
CA LEU A 66 -4.18 5.61 4.60
C LEU A 66 -5.50 6.21 4.10
N GLU A 67 -6.38 6.62 5.00
CA GLU A 67 -7.62 7.34 4.69
C GLU A 67 -7.34 8.67 3.96
N ALA A 68 -6.49 9.54 4.53
CA ALA A 68 -6.14 10.82 3.91
C ALA A 68 -5.41 10.62 2.57
N LEU A 69 -4.56 9.61 2.47
CA LEU A 69 -3.90 9.24 1.23
C LEU A 69 -4.91 8.77 0.16
N SER A 70 -5.86 7.92 0.54
CA SER A 70 -6.92 7.43 -0.35
C SER A 70 -7.78 8.57 -0.88
N GLU A 71 -8.21 9.49 -0.01
CA GLU A 71 -8.95 10.69 -0.39
C GLU A 71 -8.15 11.55 -1.39
N THR A 72 -6.88 11.81 -1.09
CA THR A 72 -5.99 12.61 -1.95
C THR A 72 -5.82 11.97 -3.33
N VAL A 73 -5.59 10.66 -3.39
CA VAL A 73 -5.46 9.95 -4.67
C VAL A 73 -6.78 10.04 -5.43
N ARG A 74 -7.91 9.68 -4.82
CA ARG A 74 -9.22 9.70 -5.49
C ARG A 74 -9.56 11.09 -6.05
N ALA A 75 -9.22 12.16 -5.34
CA ALA A 75 -9.42 13.53 -5.81
C ALA A 75 -8.53 13.92 -7.00
N ALA A 76 -7.37 13.28 -7.18
CA ALA A 76 -6.41 13.61 -8.24
C ALA A 76 -6.62 12.86 -9.56
N VAL A 77 -7.40 11.77 -9.55
CA VAL A 77 -7.68 10.90 -10.72
C VAL A 77 -9.15 10.90 -11.14
N GLN A 78 -10.00 11.71 -10.51
CA GLN A 78 -11.31 12.12 -11.03
C GLN A 78 -11.14 13.27 -12.04
#